data_AF-A0A0H2V4Q6-F1
#
_entry.id   AF-A0A0H2V4Q6-F1
#
_cell.length_a   1.000
_cell.length_b   1.000
_cell.length_c   1.000
_cell.angle_alpha   90.00
_cell.angle_beta   90.00
_cell.angle_gamma   90.00
#
_symmetry.space_group_name_H-M   'P 1'
#
loop_
_entity.id
_entity.type
_entity.pdbx_description
1 polymer ?
#
loop_
_entity_poly.entity_id
_entity_poly.type
_entity_poly.pdbx_seq_one_letter_code
_entity_poly.pdbx_strand_id
1 'polypeptide(L)'
;MNAPFEYHANNPSGNTKYNCNRIEPLSISSGAKAIVYFYIKKTFAGKLIIPETKIVTLYGTISRDTPVDYSQPMADVYIRGDITAPQSCEINNLKPVCFDFKEIPAADFSSVVGSAVTTHKITKTVTIECENLGILNTDDISTSFYATEPNTDNSMVVTSNSNVGIKIYDKNNKEIKVNGGELPTDMDKSTVYGEKSGSVTFSAAPASLTGARPAPGQFTATATITVEIVR
;
A
#
# COMPACT_ATOMS: atom_id res chain seq x y z
N MET A 1 0.12 -29.48 19.78
CA MET A 1 -0.98 -29.33 20.75
C MET A 1 -1.34 -27.87 20.80
N ASN A 2 -2.62 -27.53 20.91
CA ASN A 2 -3.07 -26.14 20.92
C ASN A 2 -3.41 -25.75 22.36
N ALA A 3 -2.97 -24.57 22.79
CA ALA A 3 -3.35 -24.05 24.09
C ALA A 3 -4.77 -23.44 24.05
N PRO A 4 -5.56 -23.53 25.12
CA PRO A 4 -5.28 -24.28 26.35
C PRO A 4 -5.43 -25.80 26.15
N PHE A 5 -4.67 -26.58 26.91
CA PHE A 5 -4.75 -28.04 26.93
C PHE A 5 -4.48 -28.58 28.34
N GLU A 6 -4.96 -29.79 28.65
CA GLU A 6 -4.76 -30.43 29.95
C GLU A 6 -4.43 -31.91 29.82
N TYR A 7 -3.67 -32.45 30.79
CA TYR A 7 -3.37 -33.89 30.94
C TYR A 7 -2.82 -34.61 29.70
N HIS A 8 -2.06 -33.88 28.88
CA HIS A 8 -1.37 -34.44 27.74
C HIS A 8 -0.05 -35.10 28.15
N ALA A 9 0.03 -36.41 27.90
CA ALA A 9 1.20 -37.20 28.25
C ALA A 9 2.38 -36.90 27.30
N ASN A 10 3.57 -36.70 27.87
CA ASN A 10 4.82 -36.61 27.11
C ASN A 10 5.26 -37.96 26.52
N ASN A 11 4.79 -39.08 27.09
CA ASN A 11 4.96 -40.42 26.56
C ASN A 11 3.64 -41.22 26.68
N PRO A 12 2.83 -41.30 25.61
CA PRO A 12 1.54 -41.98 25.64
C PRO A 12 1.64 -43.52 25.65
N SER A 13 2.83 -44.10 25.44
CA SER A 13 3.03 -45.55 25.39
C SER A 13 3.10 -46.25 26.76
N GLY A 14 2.95 -45.51 27.87
CA GLY A 14 2.65 -46.06 29.20
C GLY A 14 3.79 -46.74 29.96
N ASN A 15 4.99 -46.92 29.39
CA ASN A 15 6.11 -47.61 30.04
C ASN A 15 7.05 -46.71 30.85
N THR A 16 6.66 -45.47 31.16
CA THR A 16 7.53 -44.50 31.81
C THR A 16 7.58 -44.72 33.33
N LYS A 17 8.72 -45.18 33.85
CA LYS A 17 9.01 -45.15 35.29
C LYS A 17 9.51 -43.75 35.67
N TYR A 18 8.72 -43.01 36.45
CA TYR A 18 9.14 -41.71 36.99
C TYR A 18 10.14 -41.95 38.14
N ASN A 19 11.35 -41.39 38.03
CA ASN A 19 12.34 -41.44 39.11
C ASN A 19 12.12 -40.26 40.07
N CYS A 20 11.22 -40.42 41.03
CA CYS A 20 10.89 -39.38 42.02
C CYS A 20 11.99 -39.14 43.07
N ASN A 21 13.01 -40.00 43.14
CA ASN A 21 14.16 -39.87 44.05
C ASN A 21 15.39 -39.29 43.35
N ARG A 22 15.23 -38.70 42.16
CA ARG A 22 16.33 -38.17 41.37
C ARG A 22 16.92 -36.92 42.03
N ILE A 23 18.25 -36.88 42.13
CA ILE A 23 19.02 -35.77 42.71
C ILE A 23 19.60 -34.85 41.62
N GLU A 24 19.71 -35.35 40.39
CA GLU A 24 20.20 -34.59 39.24
C GLU A 24 19.13 -33.64 38.65
N PRO A 25 19.53 -32.50 38.06
CA PRO A 25 18.61 -31.56 37.42
C PRO A 25 17.77 -32.21 36.30
N LEU A 26 16.48 -31.89 36.24
CA LEU A 26 15.58 -32.35 35.18
C LEU A 26 15.83 -31.58 33.88
N SER A 27 16.17 -32.29 32.81
CA SER A 27 16.24 -31.72 31.47
C SER A 27 14.84 -31.72 30.86
N ILE A 28 14.12 -30.60 31.02
CA ILE A 28 12.79 -30.39 30.44
C ILE A 28 12.93 -29.53 29.19
N SER A 29 12.37 -29.97 28.07
CA SER A 29 12.26 -29.18 26.84
C SER A 29 10.82 -28.79 26.49
N SER A 30 9.84 -29.18 27.31
CA SER A 30 8.45 -28.80 27.12
C SER A 30 8.29 -27.28 27.24
N GLY A 31 7.70 -26.65 26.23
CA GLY A 31 7.62 -25.19 26.13
C GLY A 31 8.72 -24.55 25.28
N ALA A 32 9.83 -25.25 24.97
CA ALA A 32 10.92 -24.70 24.17
C ALA A 32 10.60 -24.58 22.66
N LYS A 33 9.52 -25.20 22.20
CA LYS A 33 9.00 -25.08 20.82
C LYS A 33 7.54 -24.66 20.87
N ALA A 34 7.20 -23.59 20.18
CA ALA A 34 5.84 -23.08 20.08
C ALA A 34 5.59 -22.55 18.66
N ILE A 35 4.33 -22.63 18.23
CA ILE A 35 3.81 -21.91 17.06
C ILE A 35 2.82 -20.88 17.61
N VAL A 36 3.04 -19.62 17.27
CA VAL A 36 2.20 -18.50 17.72
C VAL A 36 1.44 -17.96 16.50
N TYR A 37 0.13 -17.81 16.64
CA TYR A 37 -0.74 -17.22 15.62
C TYR A 37 -1.20 -15.84 16.08
N PHE A 38 -1.03 -14.84 15.23
CA PHE A 38 -1.54 -13.49 15.47
C PHE A 38 -2.85 -13.30 14.70
N TYR A 39 -3.84 -12.70 15.37
CA TYR A 39 -5.10 -12.34 14.76
C TYR A 39 -5.31 -10.83 14.85
N ILE A 40 -5.33 -10.17 13.70
CA ILE A 40 -5.53 -8.72 13.60
C ILE A 40 -7.03 -8.45 13.69
N LYS A 41 -7.50 -8.12 14.90
CA LYS A 41 -8.92 -7.75 15.15
C LYS A 41 -9.29 -6.38 14.58
N LYS A 42 -8.31 -5.48 14.56
CA LYS A 42 -8.44 -4.09 14.09
C LYS A 42 -7.16 -3.75 13.34
N THR A 43 -7.29 -3.17 12.17
CA THR A 43 -6.14 -2.72 11.39
C THR A 43 -5.41 -1.59 12.12
N PHE A 44 -4.12 -1.42 11.80
CA PHE A 44 -3.26 -0.38 12.35
C PHE A 44 -2.32 0.10 11.25
N ALA A 45 -1.85 1.35 11.37
CA ALA A 45 -0.84 1.91 10.48
C ALA A 45 0.54 1.76 11.08
N GLY A 46 1.53 1.44 10.24
CA GLY A 46 2.93 1.40 10.65
C GLY A 46 3.22 0.23 11.56
N LYS A 47 3.62 0.48 12.80
CA LYS A 47 4.25 -0.53 13.67
C LYS A 47 3.53 -0.69 15.00
N LEU A 48 3.11 -1.91 15.30
CA LEU A 48 2.60 -2.33 16.61
C LEU A 48 3.73 -3.01 17.39
N ILE A 49 4.15 -2.42 18.51
CA ILE A 49 5.16 -3.02 19.38
C ILE A 49 4.48 -3.97 20.36
N ILE A 50 4.96 -5.21 20.40
CA ILE A 50 4.60 -6.21 21.41
C ILE A 50 5.69 -6.15 22.49
N PRO A 51 5.42 -5.55 23.66
CA PRO A 51 6.35 -5.60 24.78
C PRO A 51 6.53 -7.05 25.24
N GLU A 52 7.51 -7.29 26.09
CA GLU A 52 7.68 -8.63 26.70
C GLU A 52 6.38 -9.04 27.40
N THR A 53 5.68 -9.99 26.80
CA THR A 53 4.33 -10.39 27.18
C THR A 53 4.32 -11.88 27.41
N LYS A 54 3.92 -12.31 28.61
CA LYS A 54 3.68 -13.73 28.89
C LYS A 54 2.41 -14.19 28.19
N ILE A 55 2.51 -15.20 27.33
CA ILE A 55 1.38 -15.72 26.54
C ILE A 55 0.90 -17.10 26.99
N VAL A 56 1.78 -17.91 27.58
CA VAL A 56 1.46 -19.26 28.06
C VAL A 56 2.26 -19.54 29.32
N THR A 57 1.62 -20.21 30.28
CA THR A 57 2.28 -20.85 31.41
C THR A 57 2.04 -22.36 31.29
N LEU A 58 3.12 -23.13 31.37
CA LEU A 58 3.09 -24.58 31.32
C LEU A 58 3.21 -25.15 32.73
N TYR A 59 2.27 -26.02 33.08
CA TYR A 59 2.31 -26.83 34.29
C TYR A 59 2.51 -28.29 33.92
N GLY A 60 3.00 -29.08 34.87
CA GLY A 60 3.08 -30.53 34.71
C GLY A 60 2.79 -31.24 36.01
N THR A 61 2.34 -32.47 35.85
CA THR A 61 2.07 -33.40 36.93
C THR A 61 2.50 -34.79 36.49
N ILE A 62 2.81 -35.64 37.46
CA ILE A 62 3.15 -37.06 37.25
C ILE A 62 1.94 -37.99 37.43
N SER A 63 0.81 -37.47 37.90
CA SER A 63 -0.43 -38.22 38.08
C SER A 63 -1.66 -37.40 37.67
N ARG A 64 -2.69 -38.09 37.19
CA ARG A 64 -4.01 -37.50 36.95
C ARG A 64 -4.86 -37.42 38.22
N ASP A 65 -4.50 -38.18 39.25
CA ASP A 65 -5.24 -38.28 40.50
C ASP A 65 -4.80 -37.21 41.52
N THR A 66 -3.63 -36.60 41.30
CA THR A 66 -3.14 -35.48 42.11
C THR A 66 -3.42 -34.16 41.39
N PRO A 67 -4.04 -33.17 42.07
CA PRO A 67 -4.21 -31.83 41.52
C PRO A 67 -2.87 -31.25 41.07
N VAL A 68 -2.89 -30.54 39.94
CA VAL A 68 -1.74 -29.76 39.46
C VAL A 68 -1.48 -28.60 40.42
N ASP A 69 -0.25 -28.45 40.91
CA ASP A 69 0.14 -27.28 41.69
C ASP A 69 0.39 -26.08 40.76
N TYR A 70 -0.63 -25.24 40.63
CA TYR A 70 -0.57 -24.03 39.80
C TYR A 70 0.30 -22.91 40.39
N SER A 71 0.83 -23.06 41.60
CA SER A 71 1.78 -22.08 42.17
C SER A 71 3.21 -22.26 41.65
N GLN A 72 3.52 -23.41 41.04
CA GLN A 72 4.84 -23.77 40.55
C GLN A 72 4.79 -24.10 39.04
N PRO A 73 4.90 -23.08 38.17
CA PRO A 73 4.97 -23.32 36.74
C PRO A 73 6.29 -24.01 36.35
N MET A 74 6.22 -24.92 35.38
CA MET A 74 7.41 -25.55 34.80
C MET A 74 8.13 -24.63 33.83
N ALA A 75 7.37 -23.87 33.05
CA ALA A 75 7.90 -22.93 32.08
C ALA A 75 6.88 -21.82 31.80
N ASP A 76 7.39 -20.60 31.62
CA ASP A 76 6.62 -19.48 31.10
C ASP A 76 7.13 -19.15 29.69
N VAL A 77 6.20 -18.92 28.76
CA VAL A 77 6.52 -18.53 27.38
C VAL A 77 6.19 -17.05 27.21
N TYR A 78 7.24 -16.29 26.87
CA TYR A 78 7.15 -14.85 26.60
C TYR A 78 7.36 -14.59 25.11
N ILE A 79 6.67 -13.57 24.60
CA ILE A 79 6.94 -13.00 23.28
C ILE A 79 7.31 -11.53 23.42
N ARG A 80 8.17 -11.07 22.51
CA ARG A 80 8.53 -9.67 22.33
C ARG A 80 8.85 -9.45 20.87
N GLY A 81 8.44 -8.31 20.32
CA GLY A 81 8.75 -7.96 18.94
C GLY A 81 7.83 -6.86 18.44
N ASP A 82 7.61 -6.84 17.14
CA ASP A 82 6.66 -5.93 16.53
C ASP A 82 6.01 -6.55 15.30
N ILE A 83 4.83 -6.03 14.96
CA ILE A 83 4.11 -6.32 13.73
C ILE A 83 4.04 -5.02 12.94
N THR A 84 4.53 -5.03 11.70
CA THR A 84 4.50 -3.87 10.82
C THR A 84 3.51 -4.10 9.68
N ALA A 85 2.58 -3.15 9.49
CA ALA A 85 1.66 -3.11 8.37
C ALA A 85 2.12 -2.02 7.39
N PRO A 86 2.62 -2.38 6.18
CA PRO A 86 3.05 -1.40 5.21
C PRO A 86 1.84 -0.63 4.66
N GLN A 87 1.93 0.69 4.66
CA GLN A 87 0.97 1.56 4.00
C GLN A 87 1.15 1.44 2.48
N SER A 88 0.06 1.29 1.74
CA SER A 88 0.08 1.17 0.28
C SER A 88 -1.07 1.96 -0.34
N CYS A 89 -0.83 2.51 -1.53
CA CYS A 89 -1.84 3.13 -2.37
C CYS A 89 -1.63 2.64 -3.80
N GLU A 90 -2.71 2.23 -4.46
CA GLU A 90 -2.72 1.83 -5.85
C GLU A 90 -3.56 2.79 -6.68
N ILE A 91 -3.08 3.11 -7.89
CA ILE A 91 -3.80 3.94 -8.84
C ILE A 91 -4.36 3.08 -9.97
N ASN A 92 -5.65 3.27 -10.28
CA ASN A 92 -6.36 2.65 -11.39
C ASN A 92 -6.17 1.13 -11.50
N ASN A 93 -6.09 0.43 -10.36
CA ASN A 93 -5.81 -1.01 -10.27
C ASN A 93 -4.58 -1.43 -11.12
N LEU A 94 -3.54 -0.59 -11.11
CA LEU A 94 -2.28 -0.77 -11.84
C LEU A 94 -2.43 -0.84 -13.36
N LYS A 95 -3.55 -0.36 -13.91
CA LYS A 95 -3.80 -0.33 -15.36
C LYS A 95 -3.39 1.02 -15.95
N PRO A 96 -2.79 1.03 -17.16
CA PRO A 96 -2.44 2.26 -17.84
C PRO A 96 -3.67 3.09 -18.24
N VAL A 97 -3.50 4.40 -18.24
CA VAL A 97 -4.55 5.38 -18.59
C VAL A 97 -4.25 5.88 -20.00
N CYS A 98 -4.89 5.29 -21.01
CA CYS A 98 -4.59 5.63 -22.41
C CYS A 98 -5.42 6.82 -22.91
N PHE A 99 -4.79 7.86 -23.47
CA PHE A 99 -5.49 8.94 -24.16
C PHE A 99 -5.38 8.75 -25.67
N ASP A 100 -6.51 8.55 -26.34
CA ASP A 100 -6.59 8.42 -27.79
C ASP A 100 -7.31 9.63 -28.37
N PHE A 101 -6.51 10.58 -28.88
CA PHE A 101 -7.00 11.84 -29.42
C PHE A 101 -7.61 11.72 -30.82
N LYS A 102 -7.66 10.50 -31.41
CA LYS A 102 -8.13 10.26 -32.78
C LYS A 102 -7.34 11.08 -33.80
N GLU A 103 -7.86 11.15 -35.02
CA GLU A 103 -7.26 11.91 -36.10
C GLU A 103 -7.53 13.40 -35.91
N ILE A 104 -6.47 14.20 -35.93
CA ILE A 104 -6.54 15.65 -35.77
C ILE A 104 -6.01 16.29 -37.06
N PRO A 105 -6.82 17.10 -37.75
CA PRO A 105 -6.33 17.85 -38.90
C PRO A 105 -5.14 18.74 -38.51
N ALA A 106 -4.06 18.70 -39.29
CA ALA A 106 -2.90 19.57 -39.04
C ALA A 106 -3.23 21.08 -39.12
N ALA A 107 -4.41 21.45 -39.64
CA ALA A 107 -4.91 22.83 -39.64
C ALA A 107 -5.43 23.28 -38.27
N ASP A 108 -5.82 22.35 -37.40
CA ASP A 108 -6.38 22.66 -36.07
C ASP A 108 -5.29 23.11 -35.09
N PHE A 109 -4.03 22.81 -35.38
CA PHE A 109 -2.88 23.29 -34.63
C PHE A 109 -2.57 24.74 -35.01
N SER A 110 -2.76 25.63 -34.04
CA SER A 110 -2.46 27.06 -34.17
C SER A 110 -0.97 27.33 -34.35
N SER A 111 -0.64 28.45 -35.01
CA SER A 111 0.72 28.97 -35.10
C SER A 111 1.23 29.59 -33.78
N VAL A 112 0.35 29.76 -32.79
CA VAL A 112 0.71 30.26 -31.47
C VAL A 112 1.14 29.10 -30.57
N VAL A 113 2.40 29.11 -30.14
CA VAL A 113 2.99 28.13 -29.23
C VAL A 113 2.14 27.96 -27.98
N GLY A 114 1.92 26.71 -27.56
CA GLY A 114 1.13 26.34 -26.39
C GLY A 114 -0.39 26.40 -26.60
N SER A 115 -0.88 26.78 -27.78
CA SER A 115 -2.33 26.75 -28.04
C SER A 115 -2.82 25.32 -28.12
N ALA A 116 -3.78 24.97 -27.27
CA ALA A 116 -4.40 23.66 -27.24
C ALA A 116 -5.49 23.51 -28.31
N VAL A 117 -5.57 22.33 -28.90
CA VAL A 117 -6.67 21.88 -29.75
C VAL A 117 -7.80 21.39 -28.83
N THR A 118 -8.58 22.33 -28.28
CA THR A 118 -9.58 22.06 -27.24
C THR A 118 -10.71 21.14 -27.70
N THR A 119 -10.99 21.06 -29.00
CA THR A 119 -11.96 20.14 -29.60
C THR A 119 -11.59 18.66 -29.40
N HIS A 120 -10.29 18.37 -29.20
CA HIS A 120 -9.77 17.03 -28.94
C HIS A 120 -9.33 16.86 -27.48
N LYS A 121 -9.84 17.70 -26.58
CA LYS A 121 -9.60 17.55 -25.15
C LYS A 121 -10.37 16.35 -24.60
N ILE A 122 -9.66 15.46 -23.91
CA ILE A 122 -10.23 14.25 -23.30
C ILE A 122 -10.05 14.35 -21.79
N THR A 123 -11.12 14.10 -21.05
CA THR A 123 -11.11 14.01 -19.59
C THR A 123 -11.18 12.56 -19.16
N LYS A 124 -10.38 12.20 -18.16
CA LYS A 124 -10.43 10.89 -17.51
C LYS A 124 -10.41 11.02 -16.00
N THR A 125 -11.05 10.06 -15.36
CA THR A 125 -11.01 9.88 -13.91
C THR A 125 -10.34 8.54 -13.63
N VAL A 126 -9.39 8.55 -12.71
CA VAL A 126 -8.64 7.39 -12.25
C VAL A 126 -8.92 7.18 -10.78
N THR A 127 -9.11 5.94 -10.37
CA THR A 127 -9.35 5.59 -8.96
C THR A 127 -8.04 5.50 -8.19
N ILE A 128 -8.10 5.79 -6.89
CA ILE A 128 -7.02 5.58 -5.93
C ILE A 128 -7.58 4.72 -4.80
N GLU A 129 -6.89 3.64 -4.48
CA GLU A 129 -7.25 2.71 -3.40
C GLU A 129 -6.07 2.59 -2.46
N CYS A 130 -6.24 3.04 -1.21
CA CYS A 130 -5.21 2.99 -0.19
C CYS A 130 -5.61 2.08 0.97
N GLU A 131 -4.64 1.34 1.49
CA GLU A 131 -4.79 0.40 2.60
C GLU A 131 -3.81 0.69 3.73
N ASN A 132 -4.14 0.21 4.93
CA ASN A 132 -3.33 0.30 6.14
C ASN A 132 -2.97 1.75 6.53
N LEU A 133 -3.76 2.74 6.11
CA LEU A 133 -3.54 4.14 6.48
C LEU A 133 -3.84 4.42 7.96
N GLY A 134 -4.50 3.51 8.66
CA GLY A 134 -4.81 3.65 10.09
C GLY A 134 -6.01 4.55 10.36
N ILE A 135 -6.60 4.39 11.55
CA ILE A 135 -7.92 4.96 11.90
C ILE A 135 -7.86 6.44 12.32
N LEU A 136 -6.69 6.90 12.77
CA LEU A 136 -6.48 8.27 13.27
C LEU A 136 -5.68 9.14 12.29
N ASN A 137 -5.29 8.61 11.14
CA ASN A 137 -4.39 9.33 10.25
C ASN A 137 -5.17 10.42 9.50
N THR A 138 -4.72 11.65 9.72
CA THR A 138 -5.01 12.82 8.89
C THR A 138 -4.13 12.84 7.62
N ASP A 139 -3.43 11.74 7.32
CA ASP A 139 -2.55 11.63 6.16
C ASP A 139 -3.33 12.06 4.91
N ASP A 140 -2.85 13.13 4.29
CA ASP A 140 -3.35 13.63 3.04
C ASP A 140 -2.69 12.81 1.93
N ILE A 141 -3.46 12.53 0.88
CA ILE A 141 -2.93 11.86 -0.30
C ILE A 141 -2.72 12.96 -1.33
N SER A 142 -1.49 13.08 -1.83
CA SER A 142 -1.17 13.98 -2.92
C SER A 142 -0.94 13.18 -4.19
N THR A 143 -1.30 13.76 -5.32
CA THR A 143 -1.02 13.17 -6.64
C THR A 143 -0.29 14.18 -7.50
N SER A 144 0.76 13.72 -8.17
CA SER A 144 1.60 14.55 -9.03
C SER A 144 1.79 13.92 -10.41
N PHE A 145 1.89 14.77 -11.42
CA PHE A 145 2.08 14.35 -12.81
C PHE A 145 3.53 14.57 -13.27
N TYR A 146 4.08 13.56 -13.95
CA TYR A 146 5.44 13.54 -14.44
C TYR A 146 5.49 13.03 -15.89
N ALA A 147 5.73 13.93 -16.84
CA ALA A 147 6.04 13.60 -18.22
C ALA A 147 7.36 12.83 -18.29
N THR A 148 7.44 11.83 -19.17
CA THR A 148 8.73 11.23 -19.51
C THR A 148 9.67 12.25 -20.14
N GLU A 149 9.13 13.13 -20.99
CA GLU A 149 9.86 14.24 -21.59
C GLU A 149 9.02 15.52 -21.52
N PRO A 150 9.32 16.45 -20.59
CA PRO A 150 8.71 17.76 -20.55
C PRO A 150 9.41 18.72 -21.51
N ASN A 151 8.68 19.70 -22.03
CA ASN A 151 9.29 20.80 -22.78
C ASN A 151 10.04 21.77 -21.84
N THR A 152 10.79 22.73 -22.41
CA THR A 152 11.72 23.60 -21.67
C THR A 152 11.08 24.39 -20.52
N ASP A 153 9.84 24.85 -20.69
CA ASP A 153 9.11 25.62 -19.67
C ASP A 153 8.19 24.74 -18.79
N ASN A 154 8.26 23.42 -18.97
CA ASN A 154 7.50 22.42 -18.22
C ASN A 154 5.97 22.58 -18.35
N SER A 155 5.48 23.18 -19.43
CA SER A 155 4.03 23.38 -19.67
C SER A 155 3.38 22.27 -20.50
N MET A 156 4.18 21.47 -21.23
CA MET A 156 3.68 20.48 -22.17
C MET A 156 4.52 19.20 -22.13
N VAL A 157 3.86 18.05 -22.29
CA VAL A 157 4.50 16.78 -22.58
C VAL A 157 4.95 16.79 -24.03
N VAL A 158 6.22 16.51 -24.29
CA VAL A 158 6.77 16.35 -25.64
C VAL A 158 6.30 15.02 -26.21
N THR A 159 5.91 15.03 -27.49
CA THR A 159 5.50 13.82 -28.20
C THR A 159 6.56 13.42 -29.23
N SER A 160 6.39 12.23 -29.83
CA SER A 160 7.22 11.79 -30.95
C SER A 160 7.11 12.69 -32.20
N ASN A 161 6.15 13.62 -32.26
CA ASN A 161 6.07 14.66 -33.29
C ASN A 161 6.59 15.99 -32.71
N SER A 162 7.66 16.54 -33.30
CA SER A 162 8.36 17.72 -32.79
C SER A 162 7.53 19.00 -32.72
N ASN A 163 6.36 19.03 -33.36
CA ASN A 163 5.46 20.19 -33.38
C ASN A 163 4.18 19.97 -32.56
N VAL A 164 3.99 18.77 -31.99
CA VAL A 164 2.82 18.43 -31.16
C VAL A 164 3.28 18.20 -29.73
N GLY A 165 2.69 18.95 -28.81
CA GLY A 165 2.79 18.75 -27.37
C GLY A 165 1.46 18.32 -26.80
N ILE A 166 1.43 17.89 -25.54
CA ILE A 166 0.19 17.62 -24.82
C ILE A 166 0.15 18.50 -23.57
N LYS A 167 -0.91 19.28 -23.43
CA LYS A 167 -1.23 20.01 -22.21
C LYS A 167 -2.05 19.17 -21.27
N ILE A 168 -1.74 19.25 -19.99
CA ILE A 168 -2.46 18.57 -18.91
C ILE A 168 -3.20 19.60 -18.08
N TYR A 169 -4.44 19.27 -17.73
CA TYR A 169 -5.33 20.10 -16.95
C TYR A 169 -5.83 19.34 -15.73
N ASP A 170 -5.93 20.02 -14.59
CA ASP A 170 -6.59 19.48 -13.42
C ASP A 170 -8.12 19.39 -13.59
N LYS A 171 -8.81 18.85 -12.59
CA LYS A 171 -10.28 18.75 -12.55
C LYS A 171 -10.99 20.12 -12.63
N ASN A 172 -10.31 21.19 -12.27
CA ASN A 172 -10.83 22.57 -12.31
C ASN A 172 -10.52 23.25 -13.64
N ASN A 173 -10.07 22.50 -14.65
CA ASN A 173 -9.73 22.99 -15.98
C ASN A 173 -8.51 23.94 -15.99
N LYS A 174 -7.66 23.91 -14.95
CA LYS A 174 -6.43 24.69 -14.85
C LYS A 174 -5.25 23.90 -15.42
N GLU A 175 -4.44 24.55 -16.24
CA GLU A 175 -3.19 23.96 -16.75
C GLU A 175 -2.20 23.69 -15.60
N ILE A 176 -1.63 22.49 -15.59
CA ILE A 176 -0.60 22.11 -14.62
C ILE A 176 0.77 22.06 -15.29
N LYS A 177 1.82 22.17 -14.48
CA LYS A 177 3.17 21.81 -14.92
C LYS A 177 3.26 20.31 -15.11
N VAL A 178 3.94 19.85 -16.15
CA VAL A 178 3.96 18.42 -16.51
C VAL A 178 5.07 17.62 -15.81
N ASN A 179 5.91 18.26 -15.00
CA ASN A 179 6.95 17.62 -14.21
C ASN A 179 6.85 18.15 -12.77
N GLY A 180 6.12 17.42 -11.92
CA GLY A 180 5.83 17.78 -10.53
C GLY A 180 4.58 18.65 -10.33
N GLY A 181 3.72 18.79 -11.34
CA GLY A 181 2.45 19.50 -11.16
C GLY A 181 1.44 18.67 -10.38
N GLU A 182 0.79 19.29 -9.41
CA GLU A 182 -0.21 18.65 -8.56
C GLU A 182 -1.51 18.40 -9.33
N LEU A 183 -2.06 17.20 -9.14
CA LEU A 183 -3.40 16.83 -9.54
C LEU A 183 -4.27 16.73 -8.27
N PRO A 184 -5.21 17.65 -8.05
CA PRO A 184 -6.09 17.62 -6.90
C PRO A 184 -6.83 16.29 -6.80
N THR A 185 -6.62 15.58 -5.71
CA THR A 185 -7.25 14.30 -5.38
C THR A 185 -8.55 14.53 -4.64
N ASP A 186 -9.60 13.81 -5.05
CA ASP A 186 -10.84 13.71 -4.28
C ASP A 186 -10.79 12.41 -3.48
N MET A 187 -10.50 12.54 -2.18
CA MET A 187 -10.41 11.40 -1.27
C MET A 187 -11.64 11.30 -0.37
N ASP A 188 -12.13 10.08 -0.19
CA ASP A 188 -13.16 9.78 0.78
C ASP A 188 -12.61 9.73 2.20
N LYS A 189 -13.53 9.64 3.16
CA LYS A 189 -13.17 9.40 4.57
C LYS A 189 -12.61 7.99 4.73
N SER A 190 -11.58 7.86 5.56
CA SER A 190 -11.01 6.57 5.91
C SER A 190 -12.06 5.68 6.61
N THR A 191 -12.08 4.39 6.27
CA THR A 191 -12.92 3.40 6.95
C THR A 191 -12.38 3.11 8.35
N VAL A 192 -13.17 2.42 9.18
CA VAL A 192 -12.71 1.91 10.48
C VAL A 192 -11.61 0.85 10.36
N TYR A 193 -11.36 0.37 9.15
CA TYR A 193 -10.28 -0.54 8.79
C TYR A 193 -9.08 0.19 8.16
N GLY A 194 -9.07 1.52 8.14
CA GLY A 194 -7.93 2.30 7.62
C GLY A 194 -7.76 2.18 6.11
N GLU A 195 -8.82 1.84 5.39
CA GLU A 195 -8.89 1.91 3.93
C GLU A 195 -9.37 3.30 3.55
N LYS A 196 -8.86 3.85 2.44
CA LYS A 196 -9.28 5.15 1.92
C LYS A 196 -9.33 5.06 0.40
N SER A 197 -10.52 5.29 -0.15
CA SER A 197 -10.73 5.34 -1.58
C SER A 197 -10.79 6.78 -2.05
N GLY A 198 -10.41 7.02 -3.29
CA GLY A 198 -10.51 8.33 -3.89
C GLY A 198 -10.37 8.27 -5.39
N SER A 199 -10.26 9.44 -6.00
CA SER A 199 -10.05 9.55 -7.42
C SER A 199 -9.30 10.82 -7.79
N VAL A 200 -8.69 10.80 -8.97
CA VAL A 200 -8.10 11.96 -9.61
C VAL A 200 -8.76 12.12 -10.97
N THR A 201 -9.32 13.30 -11.20
CA THR A 201 -9.87 13.66 -12.51
C THR A 201 -8.94 14.68 -13.16
N PHE A 202 -8.56 14.42 -14.40
CA PHE A 202 -7.70 15.30 -15.17
C PHE A 202 -8.01 15.18 -16.65
N SER A 203 -7.53 16.15 -17.43
CA SER A 203 -7.73 16.15 -18.86
C SER A 203 -6.41 16.34 -19.58
N ALA A 204 -6.33 15.81 -20.79
CA ALA A 204 -5.24 16.04 -21.71
C ALA A 204 -5.77 16.64 -23.01
N ALA A 205 -5.04 17.58 -23.59
CA ALA A 205 -5.34 18.15 -24.91
C ALA A 205 -4.06 18.28 -25.75
N PRO A 206 -4.08 17.89 -27.03
CA PRO A 206 -2.98 18.17 -27.95
C PRO A 206 -2.79 19.67 -28.09
N ALA A 207 -1.57 20.13 -28.27
CA ALA A 207 -1.22 21.53 -28.38
C ALA A 207 -0.08 21.75 -29.37
N SER A 208 0.00 22.97 -29.92
CA SER A 208 1.11 23.38 -30.79
C SER A 208 2.38 23.56 -29.96
N LEU A 209 3.38 22.70 -30.15
CA LEU A 209 4.62 22.74 -29.36
C LEU A 209 5.55 23.86 -29.81
N THR A 210 5.61 24.13 -31.12
CA THR A 210 6.59 25.04 -31.73
C THR A 210 5.94 26.19 -32.52
N GLY A 211 4.62 26.16 -32.73
CA GLY A 211 3.94 27.08 -33.64
C GLY A 211 4.08 26.70 -35.12
N ALA A 212 4.89 25.69 -35.44
CA ALA A 212 4.95 25.13 -36.78
C ALA A 212 3.83 24.12 -37.00
N ARG A 213 3.37 24.01 -38.25
CA ARG A 213 2.37 23.01 -38.63
C ARG A 213 2.96 21.60 -38.44
N PRO A 214 2.27 20.67 -37.75
CA PRO A 214 2.78 19.33 -37.56
C PRO A 214 2.77 18.53 -38.86
N ALA A 215 3.81 17.71 -39.04
CA ALA A 215 3.86 16.75 -40.14
C ALA A 215 2.78 15.67 -39.96
N PRO A 216 2.14 15.19 -41.04
CA PRO A 216 1.20 14.08 -40.97
C PRO A 216 1.87 12.83 -40.40
N GLY A 217 1.19 12.16 -39.46
CA GLY A 217 1.68 10.93 -38.85
C GLY A 217 1.14 10.72 -37.44
N GLN A 218 1.36 9.52 -36.91
CA GLN A 218 1.01 9.19 -35.53
C GLN A 218 2.01 9.88 -34.57
N PHE A 219 1.49 10.41 -33.47
CA PHE A 219 2.30 10.90 -32.36
C PHE A 219 1.99 10.12 -31.09
N THR A 220 3.00 9.93 -30.25
CA THR A 220 2.89 9.21 -28.98
C THR A 220 3.68 9.95 -27.89
N ALA A 221 3.26 9.78 -26.65
CA ALA A 221 3.96 10.28 -25.47
C ALA A 221 3.62 9.42 -24.26
N THR A 222 4.50 9.42 -23.26
CA THR A 222 4.32 8.72 -22.00
C THR A 222 4.48 9.66 -20.82
N ALA A 223 3.77 9.37 -19.75
CA ALA A 223 3.85 10.09 -18.49
C ALA A 223 3.47 9.15 -17.34
N THR A 224 3.88 9.54 -16.14
CA THR A 224 3.67 8.82 -14.89
C THR A 224 2.88 9.71 -13.95
N ILE A 225 1.88 9.12 -13.30
CA ILE A 225 1.18 9.73 -12.19
C ILE A 225 1.73 9.08 -10.91
N THR A 226 2.18 9.91 -9.97
CA THR A 226 2.70 9.46 -8.69
C THR A 226 1.70 9.81 -7.60
N VAL A 227 1.40 8.84 -6.74
CA VAL A 227 0.56 9.02 -5.55
C VAL A 227 1.46 8.94 -4.33
N GLU A 228 1.39 9.94 -3.46
CA GLU A 228 2.19 10.01 -2.25
C GLU A 228 1.29 10.17 -1.03
N ILE A 229 1.62 9.44 0.03
CA ILE A 229 1.01 9.61 1.34
C ILE A 229 1.82 10.69 2.07
N VAL A 230 1.19 11.84 2.31
CA VAL A 230 1.79 13.00 2.96
C VAL A 230 1.39 13.00 4.44
N ARG A 231 2.39 13.16 5.31
CA ARG A 231 2.24 13.23 6.77
C ARG A 231 2.54 14.60 7.32
#